data_AF-A0A1Q3HWH8-F1
#
_entry.id   AF-A0A1Q3HWH8-F1
#
_cell.length_a   1.000
_cell.length_b   1.000
_cell.length_c   1.000
_cell.angle_alpha   90.00
_cell.angle_beta   90.00
_cell.angle_gamma   90.00
#
_symmetry.space_group_name_H-M   'P 1'
#
loop_
_entity.id
_entity.type
_entity.pdbx_description
1 polymer ?
#
loop_
_entity_poly.entity_id
_entity_poly.type
_entity_poly.pdbx_seq_one_letter_code
_entity_poly.pdbx_strand_id
1 'polypeptide(L)'
;MSAMANESFKEDREMRQEHHSGPGKYVVIWLALLALTGLTVYTGKMHIETGALALALVIASVKGALVALYFMHLAEHQGASRVVFVTSMLFVVLLLLFTLFDIGTRFRPTLPSASTPEEWPVSTPGQSGRYGGGLKAPGTNPK
;
A
#
# COMPACT_ATOMS: atom_id res chain seq x y z
N MET A 1 55.00 -21.26 -31.11
CA MET A 1 54.01 -22.26 -30.66
C MET A 1 53.55 -22.05 -29.21
N SER A 2 54.41 -21.58 -28.28
CA SER A 2 54.00 -21.32 -26.88
C SER A 2 53.11 -20.09 -26.65
N ALA A 3 53.11 -19.08 -27.53
CA ALA A 3 52.25 -17.90 -27.38
C ALA A 3 50.76 -18.24 -27.59
N MET A 4 50.44 -19.07 -28.59
CA MET A 4 49.05 -19.43 -28.94
C MET A 4 48.38 -20.31 -27.87
N ALA A 5 49.16 -21.14 -27.16
CA ALA A 5 48.65 -21.92 -26.02
C ALA A 5 48.39 -21.07 -24.77
N ASN A 6 49.11 -19.96 -24.60
CA ASN A 6 48.94 -19.05 -23.47
C ASN A 6 47.70 -18.14 -23.64
N GLU A 7 47.36 -17.81 -24.89
CA GLU A 7 46.18 -17.01 -25.24
C GLU A 7 44.88 -17.82 -25.08
N SER A 8 44.82 -19.08 -25.54
CA SER A 8 43.64 -19.95 -25.36
C SER A 8 43.33 -20.23 -23.89
N PHE A 9 44.35 -20.43 -23.05
CA PHE A 9 44.16 -20.60 -21.60
C PHE A 9 43.73 -19.30 -20.91
N LYS A 10 43.99 -18.15 -21.53
CA LYS A 10 43.57 -16.83 -21.06
C LYS A 10 42.12 -16.57 -21.47
N GLU A 11 41.72 -16.92 -22.70
CA GLU A 11 40.32 -16.87 -23.16
C GLU A 11 39.40 -17.83 -22.37
N ASP A 12 39.86 -19.04 -22.06
CA ASP A 12 39.11 -19.99 -21.22
C ASP A 12 38.94 -19.50 -19.77
N ARG A 13 39.92 -18.74 -19.25
CA ARG A 13 39.82 -18.11 -17.92
C ARG A 13 38.97 -16.84 -17.94
N GLU A 14 39.03 -16.06 -19.00
CA GLU A 14 38.20 -14.87 -19.19
C GLU A 14 36.72 -15.27 -19.39
N MET A 15 36.41 -16.33 -20.14
CA MET A 15 35.05 -16.90 -20.24
C MET A 15 34.54 -17.49 -18.91
N ARG A 16 35.42 -18.00 -18.04
CA ARG A 16 35.04 -18.45 -16.69
C ARG A 16 34.93 -17.32 -15.67
N GLN A 17 35.50 -16.15 -15.93
CA GLN A 17 35.51 -15.02 -14.98
C GLN A 17 34.32 -14.06 -15.14
N GLU A 18 33.49 -14.22 -16.17
CA GLU A 18 32.11 -13.74 -16.15
C GLU A 18 31.27 -14.59 -15.18
N HIS A 19 31.64 -14.56 -13.90
CA HIS A 19 30.80 -15.04 -12.81
C HIS A 19 29.60 -14.09 -12.71
N HIS A 20 28.60 -14.39 -13.52
CA HIS A 20 27.21 -13.98 -13.38
C HIS A 20 26.89 -13.68 -11.91
N SER A 21 26.63 -12.41 -11.62
CA SER A 21 26.08 -11.95 -10.35
C SER A 21 24.91 -12.86 -9.98
N GLY A 22 25.15 -13.77 -9.05
CA GLY A 22 24.28 -14.93 -8.85
C GLY A 22 22.85 -14.49 -8.48
N PRO A 23 21.81 -15.16 -9.00
CA PRO A 23 20.41 -14.85 -8.71
C PRO A 23 20.03 -15.02 -7.23
N GLY A 24 20.96 -15.47 -6.38
CA GLY A 24 20.74 -15.71 -4.94
C GLY A 24 20.23 -14.49 -4.18
N LYS A 25 20.62 -13.27 -4.58
CA LYS A 25 20.12 -12.05 -3.93
C LYS A 25 18.59 -11.93 -4.05
N TYR A 26 18.05 -12.12 -5.27
CA TYR A 26 16.61 -12.05 -5.52
C TYR A 26 15.83 -13.15 -4.79
N VAL A 27 16.41 -14.34 -4.62
CA VAL A 27 15.79 -15.44 -3.86
C VAL A 27 15.64 -15.09 -2.38
N VAL A 28 16.66 -14.48 -1.76
CA VAL A 28 16.58 -14.03 -0.36
C VAL A 28 15.47 -12.97 -0.19
N ILE A 29 15.36 -12.04 -1.13
CA ILE A 29 14.36 -10.97 -1.08
C ILE A 29 12.95 -11.55 -1.32
N TRP A 30 12.82 -12.52 -2.22
CA TRP A 30 11.57 -13.25 -2.44
C TRP A 30 11.09 -13.95 -1.17
N LEU A 31 11.99 -14.63 -0.44
CA LEU A 31 11.67 -15.23 0.86
C LEU A 31 11.26 -14.18 1.90
N ALA A 32 11.95 -13.03 1.95
CA ALA A 32 11.58 -11.93 2.84
C ALA A 32 10.17 -11.41 2.52
N LEU A 33 9.82 -11.25 1.24
CA LEU A 33 8.48 -10.81 0.80
C LEU A 33 7.39 -11.83 1.16
N LEU A 34 7.69 -13.13 1.08
CA LEU A 34 6.80 -14.19 1.53
C LEU A 34 6.55 -14.10 3.04
N ALA A 35 7.60 -13.91 3.84
CA ALA A 35 7.48 -13.75 5.28
C ALA A 35 6.64 -12.51 5.65
N LEU A 36 6.89 -11.36 5.01
CA LEU A 36 6.09 -10.14 5.21
C LEU A 36 4.63 -10.33 4.81
N THR A 37 4.36 -11.11 3.76
CA THR A 37 2.99 -11.43 3.33
C THR A 37 2.28 -12.31 4.36
N GLY A 38 2.97 -13.34 4.87
CA GLY A 38 2.47 -14.16 5.98
C GLY A 38 2.16 -13.31 7.22
N LEU A 39 3.07 -12.39 7.57
CA LEU A 39 2.88 -11.45 8.68
C LEU A 39 1.67 -10.54 8.48
N THR A 40 1.41 -10.09 7.23
CA THR A 40 0.24 -9.26 6.90
C THR A 40 -1.06 -10.05 7.09
N VAL A 41 -1.11 -11.30 6.61
CA VAL A 41 -2.28 -12.18 6.79
C VAL A 41 -2.51 -12.48 8.26
N TYR A 42 -1.44 -12.75 9.01
CA TYR A 42 -1.54 -13.00 10.45
C TYR A 42 -2.05 -11.78 11.21
N THR A 43 -1.46 -10.61 10.94
CA THR A 43 -1.88 -9.33 11.55
C THR A 43 -3.33 -9.00 11.21
N GLY A 44 -3.77 -9.27 9.98
CA GLY A 44 -5.17 -9.05 9.56
C GLY A 44 -6.18 -10.00 10.20
N LYS A 45 -5.74 -11.15 10.73
CA LYS A 45 -6.61 -12.06 11.50
C LYS A 45 -6.69 -11.69 12.99
N MET A 46 -5.75 -10.89 13.49
CA MET A 46 -5.77 -10.37 14.85
C MET A 46 -6.80 -9.25 14.94
N HIS A 47 -7.77 -9.37 15.85
CA HIS A 47 -8.69 -8.27 16.16
C HIS A 47 -7.96 -7.23 17.02
N ILE A 48 -7.33 -6.26 16.37
CA ILE A 48 -6.71 -5.11 17.02
C ILE A 48 -7.73 -3.96 17.01
N GLU A 49 -8.27 -3.59 18.17
CA GLU A 49 -9.30 -2.55 18.30
C GLU A 49 -8.82 -1.14 17.95
N THR A 50 -7.52 -0.84 18.08
CA THR A 50 -6.99 0.50 17.80
C THR A 50 -5.61 0.42 17.14
N GLY A 51 -5.44 1.10 16.00
CA GLY A 51 -4.15 1.18 15.30
C GLY A 51 -3.87 0.05 14.29
N ALA A 52 -4.82 -0.87 14.06
CA ALA A 52 -4.69 -1.93 13.06
C ALA A 52 -4.35 -1.38 11.66
N LEU A 53 -4.99 -0.26 11.28
CA LEU A 53 -4.76 0.42 10.01
C LEU A 53 -3.33 0.97 9.90
N ALA A 54 -2.84 1.63 10.96
CA ALA A 54 -1.49 2.20 10.98
C ALA A 54 -0.43 1.09 10.86
N LEU A 55 -0.61 0.00 11.60
CA LEU A 55 0.26 -1.17 11.53
C LEU A 55 0.24 -1.81 10.13
N ALA A 56 -0.94 -1.98 9.53
CA ALA A 56 -1.09 -2.51 8.19
C ALA A 56 -0.36 -1.63 7.14
N LEU A 57 -0.48 -0.30 7.26
CA LEU A 57 0.22 0.65 6.38
C LEU A 57 1.74 0.58 6.52
N VAL A 58 2.26 0.40 7.74
CA VAL A 58 3.71 0.24 7.98
C VAL A 58 4.22 -1.04 7.30
N ILE A 59 3.55 -2.18 7.52
CA ILE A 59 3.95 -3.45 6.92
C ILE A 59 3.87 -3.37 5.38
N ALA A 60 2.80 -2.78 4.85
CA ALA A 60 2.61 -2.57 3.42
C ALA A 60 3.72 -1.68 2.82
N SER A 61 4.11 -0.61 3.52
CA SER A 61 5.16 0.32 3.08
C SER A 61 6.53 -0.37 3.00
N VAL A 62 6.89 -1.17 4.02
CA VAL A 62 8.15 -1.93 4.01
C VAL A 62 8.15 -2.94 2.87
N LYS A 63 7.06 -3.70 2.69
CA LYS A 63 6.92 -4.65 1.58
C LYS A 63 7.09 -3.95 0.22
N GLY A 64 6.41 -2.81 0.03
CA GLY A 64 6.49 -2.01 -1.19
C GLY A 64 7.90 -1.48 -1.46
N ALA A 65 8.60 -1.01 -0.42
CA ALA A 65 9.98 -0.54 -0.54
C ALA A 65 10.93 -1.66 -0.97
N LEU A 66 10.81 -2.87 -0.42
CA LEU A 66 11.61 -4.02 -0.85
C LEU A 66 11.35 -4.37 -2.32
N VAL A 67 10.09 -4.37 -2.76
CA VAL A 67 9.76 -4.62 -4.18
C VAL A 67 10.37 -3.55 -5.09
N ALA A 68 10.23 -2.27 -4.73
CA ALA A 68 10.75 -1.17 -5.52
C ALA A 68 12.29 -1.14 -5.60
N LEU A 69 12.97 -1.39 -4.47
CA LEU A 69 14.44 -1.36 -4.43
C LEU A 69 15.08 -2.46 -5.26
N TYR A 70 14.50 -3.67 -5.22
CA TYR A 70 15.14 -4.86 -5.78
C TYR A 70 14.49 -5.40 -7.05
N PHE A 71 13.16 -5.46 -7.14
CA PHE A 71 12.49 -5.99 -8.34
C PHE A 71 12.30 -4.94 -9.42
N MET A 72 12.18 -3.65 -9.05
CA MET A 72 12.14 -2.54 -10.02
C MET A 72 13.54 -2.01 -10.39
N HIS A 73 14.60 -2.80 -10.19
CA HIS A 73 15.99 -2.49 -10.61
C HIS A 73 16.53 -1.12 -10.14
N LEU A 74 15.92 -0.51 -9.12
CA LEU A 74 16.30 0.80 -8.58
C LEU A 74 17.69 0.78 -7.90
N ALA A 75 18.14 -0.42 -7.51
CA ALA A 75 19.47 -0.69 -7.01
C ALA A 75 20.52 -0.86 -8.13
N GLU A 76 20.14 -1.33 -9.32
CA GLU A 76 21.06 -1.67 -10.42
C GLU A 76 21.32 -0.50 -11.39
N HIS A 77 20.36 0.41 -11.61
CA HIS A 77 20.53 1.55 -12.51
C HIS A 77 20.60 2.92 -11.79
N GLN A 78 21.56 3.74 -12.22
CA GLN A 78 22.02 4.95 -11.52
C GLN A 78 21.12 6.17 -11.78
N GLY A 79 20.79 6.89 -10.70
CA GLY A 79 20.47 8.31 -10.72
C GLY A 79 18.98 8.66 -10.74
N ALA A 80 18.40 8.78 -11.93
CA ALA A 80 17.11 9.47 -12.12
C ALA A 80 15.92 8.71 -11.52
N SER A 81 15.82 7.39 -11.76
CA SER A 81 14.69 6.59 -11.28
C SER A 81 14.61 6.58 -9.75
N ARG A 82 15.75 6.59 -9.05
CA ARG A 82 15.81 6.64 -7.59
C ARG A 82 15.30 7.96 -7.03
N VAL A 83 15.70 9.09 -7.63
CA VAL A 83 15.25 10.42 -7.21
C VAL A 83 13.75 10.59 -7.45
N VAL A 84 13.24 10.13 -8.60
CA VAL A 84 11.80 10.14 -8.90
C VAL A 84 11.02 9.29 -7.90
N PHE A 85 11.51 8.09 -7.56
CA PHE A 85 10.86 7.23 -6.58
C PHE A 85 10.86 7.84 -5.16
N VAL A 86 11.98 8.39 -4.71
CA VAL A 86 12.05 9.04 -3.40
C VAL A 86 11.13 10.26 -3.36
N THR A 87 11.10 11.05 -4.43
CA THR A 87 10.23 12.24 -4.54
C THR A 87 8.76 11.84 -4.56
N SER A 88 8.38 10.80 -5.31
CA SER A 88 7.01 10.31 -5.35
C SER A 88 6.58 9.73 -4.00
N MET A 89 7.45 8.97 -3.34
CA MET A 89 7.18 8.41 -2.02
C MET A 89 7.02 9.52 -0.96
N LEU A 90 7.86 10.55 -1.02
CA LEU A 90 7.73 11.74 -0.17
C LEU A 90 6.37 12.42 -0.40
N PHE A 91 5.95 12.60 -1.66
CA PHE A 91 4.64 13.17 -1.98
C PHE A 91 3.49 12.31 -1.46
N VAL A 92 3.56 10.98 -1.61
CA VAL A 92 2.54 10.06 -1.08
C VAL A 92 2.42 10.22 0.43
N VAL A 93 3.54 10.22 1.16
CA VAL A 93 3.54 10.41 2.62
C VAL A 93 2.95 11.77 2.99
N LEU A 94 3.38 12.85 2.32
CA LEU A 94 2.84 14.19 2.56
C LEU A 94 1.34 14.28 2.32
N LEU A 95 0.83 13.75 1.20
CA LEU A 95 -0.60 13.77 0.87
C LEU A 95 -1.42 12.93 1.85
N LEU A 96 -0.88 11.81 2.31
CA LEU A 96 -1.54 10.92 3.27
C LEU A 96 -1.63 11.60 4.65
N LEU A 97 -0.53 12.21 5.12
CA LEU A 97 -0.55 13.00 6.36
C LEU A 97 -1.50 14.19 6.24
N PHE A 98 -1.44 14.93 5.13
CA PHE A 98 -2.31 16.08 4.89
C PHE A 98 -3.79 15.68 4.92
N THR A 99 -4.14 14.57 4.29
CA THR A 99 -5.52 14.03 4.30
C THR A 99 -5.93 13.61 5.72
N LEU A 100 -5.01 12.99 6.49
CA LEU A 100 -5.30 12.58 7.86
C LEU A 100 -5.51 13.79 8.79
N PHE A 101 -4.71 14.86 8.60
CA PHE A 101 -4.88 16.14 9.27
C PHE A 101 -6.19 16.84 8.84
N ASP A 102 -6.53 16.83 7.55
CA ASP A 102 -7.79 17.38 7.03
C ASP A 102 -9.00 16.68 7.68
N ILE A 103 -9.00 15.35 7.74
CA ILE A 103 -10.07 14.59 8.42
C ILE A 103 -10.11 14.92 9.92
N GLY A 104 -8.95 15.03 10.58
CA GLY A 104 -8.88 15.35 12.01
C GLY A 104 -9.32 16.77 12.35
N THR A 105 -9.19 17.72 11.42
CA THR A 105 -9.56 19.13 11.59
C THR A 105 -10.93 19.48 11.02
N ARG A 106 -11.50 18.64 10.15
CA ARG A 106 -12.85 18.80 9.65
C ARG A 106 -13.87 18.70 10.79
N PHE A 107 -14.57 19.81 11.01
CA PHE A 107 -15.82 19.81 11.75
C PHE A 107 -16.84 18.96 10.99
N ARG A 108 -17.58 18.11 11.73
CA ARG A 108 -18.66 17.28 11.20
C ARG A 108 -19.58 18.13 10.31
N PRO A 109 -20.04 17.64 9.14
CA PRO A 109 -21.06 18.33 8.37
C PRO A 109 -22.26 18.62 9.27
N THR A 110 -22.39 19.87 9.72
CA THR A 110 -23.59 20.34 10.38
C THR A 110 -24.61 20.49 9.27
N LEU A 111 -25.37 19.43 9.04
CA LEU A 111 -26.64 19.52 8.35
C LEU A 111 -27.42 20.66 9.01
N PRO A 112 -27.93 21.65 8.26
CA PRO A 112 -28.87 22.60 8.82
C PRO A 112 -29.97 21.82 9.55
N SER A 113 -30.41 22.27 10.72
CA SER A 113 -31.44 21.60 11.53
C SER A 113 -32.76 21.34 10.77
N ALA A 114 -32.92 21.92 9.57
CA ALA A 114 -34.07 21.78 8.68
C ALA A 114 -33.82 20.91 7.43
N SER A 115 -32.61 20.37 7.19
CA SER A 115 -32.42 19.39 6.12
C SER A 115 -32.78 18.01 6.67
N THR A 116 -34.06 17.68 6.67
CA THR A 116 -34.47 16.27 6.61
C THR A 116 -33.73 15.67 5.43
N PRO A 117 -32.95 14.59 5.60
CA PRO A 117 -32.50 13.81 4.46
C PRO A 117 -33.74 13.54 3.63
N GLU A 118 -33.74 13.94 2.35
CA GLU A 118 -34.81 13.57 1.43
C GLU A 118 -34.91 12.05 1.52
N GLU A 119 -36.00 11.56 2.11
CA GLU A 119 -36.21 10.14 2.31
C GLU A 119 -36.41 9.55 0.92
N TRP A 120 -35.38 8.86 0.43
CA TRP A 120 -35.41 8.20 -0.87
C TRP A 120 -36.73 7.42 -1.00
N PRO A 121 -37.49 7.58 -2.10
CA PRO A 121 -38.91 7.18 -2.19
C PRO A 121 -39.17 5.67 -2.10
N VAL A 122 -38.14 4.86 -1.84
CA VAL A 122 -38.25 3.42 -1.62
C VAL A 122 -38.28 3.16 -0.12
N SER A 123 -39.50 3.08 0.44
CA SER A 123 -39.72 2.53 1.77
C SER A 123 -39.33 1.05 1.76
N THR A 124 -38.16 0.70 2.27
CA THR A 124 -37.78 -0.71 2.49
C THR A 124 -38.38 -1.15 3.82
N PRO A 125 -39.35 -2.10 3.84
CA PRO A 125 -39.95 -2.55 5.09
C PRO A 125 -38.87 -3.03 6.08
N GLY A 126 -38.84 -2.42 7.27
CA GLY A 126 -37.92 -2.80 8.35
C GLY A 126 -36.62 -1.99 8.47
N GLN A 127 -36.38 -0.98 7.62
CA GLN A 127 -35.20 -0.12 7.74
C GLN A 127 -35.51 1.14 8.57
N SER A 128 -35.25 1.10 9.87
CA SER A 128 -35.18 2.33 10.69
C SER A 128 -33.87 3.04 10.40
N GLY A 129 -33.94 4.27 9.86
CA GLY A 129 -32.76 5.08 9.60
C GLY A 129 -31.87 5.21 10.84
N ARG A 130 -30.55 5.08 10.64
CA ARG A 130 -29.51 5.10 11.70
C ARG A 130 -29.40 6.44 12.45
N TYR A 131 -30.24 7.40 12.09
CA TYR A 131 -30.25 8.78 12.57
C TYR A 131 -31.58 9.13 13.27
N GLY A 132 -32.12 8.22 14.10
CA GLY A 132 -33.02 8.55 15.23
C GLY A 132 -34.28 9.38 15.00
N GLY A 133 -34.60 9.76 13.76
CA GLY A 133 -35.85 10.39 13.38
C GLY A 133 -36.89 9.30 13.21
N GLY A 134 -37.87 9.23 14.11
CA GLY A 134 -38.99 8.34 13.94
C GLY A 134 -39.64 8.59 12.58
N LEU A 135 -39.71 7.55 11.75
CA LEU A 135 -40.43 7.58 10.48
C LEU A 135 -41.88 7.91 10.78
N LYS A 136 -42.29 9.17 10.57
CA LYS A 136 -43.70 9.53 10.66
C LYS A 136 -44.35 9.09 9.36
N ALA A 137 -45.09 8.00 9.41
CA ALA A 137 -45.81 7.46 8.26
C ALA A 137 -46.66 8.58 7.61
N PRO A 138 -46.58 8.75 6.27
CA PRO A 138 -47.40 9.72 5.57
C PRO A 138 -48.87 9.28 5.68
N GLY A 139 -49.67 9.99 6.49
CA GLY A 139 -51.12 9.78 6.55
C GLY A 139 -51.82 10.03 7.89
N THR A 140 -51.13 10.24 9.01
CA THR A 140 -51.82 10.46 10.30
C THR A 140 -51.97 11.95 10.60
N ASN A 141 -53.01 12.58 10.05
CA ASN A 141 -53.55 13.83 10.58
C ASN A 141 -54.36 13.51 11.86
N PRO A 142 -54.07 14.11 13.02
CA PRO A 142 -55.02 14.11 14.11
C PRO A 142 -56.21 15.01 13.73
N LYS A 143 -57.43 14.53 14.01
CA LYS A 143 -58.66 15.33 13.91
C LYS A 143 -58.65 16.47 14.93
#